data_AF-A0A350T0K9-F1
#
_entry.id   AF-A0A350T0K9-F1
#
_cell.length_a   1.000
_cell.length_b   1.000
_cell.length_c   1.000
_cell.angle_alpha   90.00
_cell.angle_beta   90.00
_cell.angle_gamma   90.00
#
_symmetry.space_group_name_H-M   'P 1'
#
loop_
_entity.id
_entity.type
_entity.pdbx_description
1 polymer ?
#
loop_
_entity_poly.entity_id
_entity_poly.type
_entity_poly.pdbx_seq_one_letter_code
_entity_poly.pdbx_strand_id
1 'polypeptide(L)'
;MNRLALREGWSTFILTSLVVFVAIWSLRQADWADGLQILNRIMLYGLISGLIVAKQQRIPGWIASLLALTGGVVVVLYQMTVYLDDRLGNRREKLSWLMDRFGNWINQIAGGKQIDDLYLFVLLVSILTLLLAFGSVWFVFRARWIWPALVFPGLLLFINLGYSLRVPTGLVVLYLFFAILLLVRFRMLERETNWRRQRIDYPSSIGWHAMWAATYLAMFVLMFGWIFPASVQSGQLHDTWLSVNGPWRAVEQRFNSWFTGIRGPGGGGIGGYAAFSDSFDLGGPLRLSDAPVVLVTGEPTAPYLAAHRYATYTGRGWESDVSQTTDASGQLRPLQPQIEMRAGEAVDVGDQALKTREKTEYTIRVERPRGALVFAPETFLSSDRGVNLVVPWKIV
;
A
#
# COMPACT_ATOMS: atom_id res chain seq x y z
N MET A 1 40.89 -9.89 21.40
CA MET A 1 39.62 -9.18 21.66
C MET A 1 38.81 -9.17 20.36
N ASN A 2 37.72 -9.94 20.23
CA ASN A 2 36.71 -9.78 19.16
C ASN A 2 35.54 -10.78 19.33
N ARG A 3 34.86 -10.74 20.49
CA ARG A 3 33.64 -11.56 20.71
C ARG A 3 32.39 -11.02 19.98
N LEU A 4 32.49 -9.85 19.34
CA LEU A 4 31.40 -9.18 18.61
C LEU A 4 31.57 -9.21 17.08
N ALA A 5 32.62 -9.85 16.56
CA ALA A 5 32.83 -9.93 15.12
C ALA A 5 31.87 -10.95 14.48
N LEU A 6 30.83 -10.45 13.81
CA LEU A 6 29.97 -11.28 12.96
C LEU A 6 30.84 -11.89 11.86
N ARG A 7 30.90 -13.24 11.78
CA ARG A 7 31.62 -13.96 10.72
C ARG A 7 31.20 -13.57 9.29
N GLU A 8 29.94 -13.17 9.11
CA GLU A 8 29.37 -12.67 7.85
C GLU A 8 29.48 -11.13 7.68
N GLY A 9 30.09 -10.43 8.63
CA GLY A 9 30.31 -8.98 8.60
C GLY A 9 29.07 -8.13 8.95
N TRP A 10 29.28 -7.08 9.74
CA TRP A 10 28.24 -6.11 10.13
C TRP A 10 27.54 -5.46 8.91
N SER A 11 28.26 -5.32 7.79
CA SER A 11 27.71 -4.83 6.52
C SER A 11 26.42 -5.54 6.08
N THR A 12 26.36 -6.88 6.21
CA THR A 12 25.21 -7.66 5.74
C THR A 12 24.00 -7.41 6.62
N PHE A 13 24.22 -7.29 7.94
CA PHE A 13 23.14 -7.02 8.88
C PHE A 13 22.59 -5.62 8.69
N ILE A 14 23.47 -4.64 8.47
CA ILE A 14 23.08 -3.26 8.19
C ILE A 14 22.26 -3.20 6.89
N LEU A 15 22.73 -3.85 5.82
CA LEU A 15 22.00 -3.89 4.55
C LEU A 15 20.63 -4.59 4.65
N THR A 16 20.55 -5.74 5.34
CA THR A 16 19.26 -6.39 5.63
C THR A 16 18.34 -5.47 6.42
N SER A 17 18.88 -4.78 7.42
CA SER A 17 18.13 -3.84 8.25
C SER A 17 17.63 -2.65 7.44
N LEU A 18 18.41 -2.14 6.49
CA LEU A 18 18.03 -1.04 5.60
C LEU A 18 16.93 -1.46 4.60
N VAL A 19 17.03 -2.65 4.01
CA VAL A 19 15.98 -3.22 3.13
C VAL A 19 14.65 -3.32 3.88
N VAL A 20 14.67 -3.90 5.09
CA VAL A 20 13.48 -4.02 5.95
C VAL A 20 12.97 -2.65 6.40
N PHE A 21 13.86 -1.73 6.76
CA PHE A 21 13.51 -0.39 7.19
C PHE A 21 12.80 0.40 6.09
N VAL A 22 13.29 0.36 4.85
CA VAL A 22 12.65 1.07 3.73
C VAL A 22 11.24 0.53 3.49
N ALA A 23 11.05 -0.79 3.54
CA ALA A 23 9.73 -1.40 3.40
C ALA A 23 8.76 -0.94 4.51
N ILE A 24 9.18 -0.96 5.77
CA ILE A 24 8.33 -0.54 6.90
C ILE A 24 8.14 0.98 6.93
N TRP A 25 9.14 1.74 6.49
CA TRP A 25 9.01 3.18 6.34
C TRP A 25 7.97 3.56 5.30
N SER A 26 7.87 2.81 4.19
CA SER A 26 6.79 3.01 3.24
C SER A 26 5.41 2.90 3.90
N LEU A 27 5.22 1.95 4.82
CA LEU A 27 3.95 1.71 5.47
C LEU A 27 3.52 2.90 6.35
N ARG A 28 4.50 3.58 6.97
CA ARG A 28 4.27 4.82 7.70
C ARG A 28 3.91 5.98 6.75
N GLN A 29 4.57 6.08 5.60
CA GLN A 29 4.30 7.13 4.62
C GLN A 29 2.93 7.00 3.96
N ALA A 30 2.42 5.78 3.88
CA ALA A 30 1.12 5.53 3.30
C ALA A 30 -0.05 6.02 4.15
N ASP A 31 0.20 6.37 5.42
CA ASP A 31 -0.75 7.03 6.31
C ASP A 31 -2.08 6.27 6.49
N TRP A 32 -2.00 4.93 6.51
CA TRP A 32 -3.16 4.05 6.70
C TRP A 32 -3.87 4.31 8.04
N ALA A 33 -3.09 4.51 9.10
CA ALA A 33 -3.56 4.76 10.45
C ALA A 33 -2.67 5.81 11.12
N ASP A 34 -3.26 6.58 12.04
CA ASP A 34 -2.48 7.45 12.92
C ASP A 34 -1.56 6.58 13.80
N GLY A 35 -0.47 7.11 14.34
CA GLY A 35 0.34 6.41 15.36
C GLY A 35 1.14 5.17 14.92
N LEU A 36 1.32 4.91 13.60
CA LEU A 36 2.13 3.80 13.05
C LEU A 36 3.64 3.84 13.42
N GLN A 37 4.07 4.78 14.25
CA GLN A 37 5.44 4.87 14.77
C GLN A 37 5.82 3.66 15.65
N ILE A 38 4.83 2.97 16.23
CA ILE A 38 5.04 1.74 17.00
C ILE A 38 5.77 0.64 16.20
N LEU A 39 5.61 0.63 14.87
CA LEU A 39 6.21 -0.36 13.98
C LEU A 39 7.74 -0.32 14.01
N ASN A 40 8.35 0.85 14.24
CA ASN A 40 9.81 0.97 14.32
C ASN A 40 10.37 0.17 15.49
N ARG A 41 9.71 0.19 16.65
CA ARG A 41 10.16 -0.54 17.85
C ARG A 41 10.02 -2.05 17.64
N ILE A 42 8.93 -2.47 17.01
CA ILE A 42 8.67 -3.87 16.66
C ILE A 42 9.69 -4.37 15.65
N MET A 43 9.97 -3.59 14.60
CA MET A 43 11.00 -3.88 13.62
C MET A 43 12.37 -4.06 14.26
N LEU A 44 12.79 -3.11 15.11
CA LEU A 44 14.08 -3.17 15.79
C LEU A 44 14.19 -4.44 16.64
N TYR A 45 13.13 -4.79 17.38
CA TYR A 45 13.08 -6.05 18.11
C TYR A 45 13.22 -7.25 17.18
N GLY A 46 12.46 -7.31 16.09
CA GLY A 46 12.52 -8.40 15.10
C GLY A 46 13.92 -8.58 14.49
N LEU A 47 14.57 -7.47 14.11
CA LEU A 47 15.94 -7.48 13.56
C LEU A 47 16.97 -8.01 14.57
N ILE A 48 16.93 -7.50 15.81
CA ILE A 48 17.88 -7.86 16.86
C ILE A 48 17.66 -9.31 17.32
N SER A 49 16.41 -9.69 17.61
CA SER A 49 16.05 -11.06 18.02
C SER A 49 16.39 -12.06 16.91
N GLY A 50 16.12 -11.73 15.65
CA GLY A 50 16.51 -12.53 14.49
C GLY A 50 18.02 -12.74 14.42
N LEU A 51 18.82 -11.71 14.70
CA LEU A 51 20.28 -11.82 14.70
C LEU A 51 20.79 -12.73 15.83
N ILE A 52 20.26 -12.55 17.04
CA ILE A 52 20.60 -13.37 18.21
C ILE A 52 20.29 -14.85 17.92
N VAL A 53 19.09 -15.13 17.41
CA VAL A 53 18.60 -16.48 17.13
C VAL A 53 19.30 -17.11 15.92
N ALA A 54 19.66 -16.32 14.91
CA ALA A 54 20.46 -16.80 13.79
C ALA A 54 21.89 -17.21 14.20
N LYS A 55 22.46 -16.55 15.22
CA LYS A 55 23.80 -16.87 15.76
C LYS A 55 23.79 -17.97 16.80
N GLN A 56 22.66 -18.21 17.46
CA GLN A 56 22.57 -19.25 18.47
C GLN A 56 22.54 -20.64 17.84
N GLN A 57 23.68 -21.34 17.90
CA GLN A 57 23.83 -22.71 17.40
C GLN A 57 23.51 -23.79 18.45
N ARG A 58 23.39 -23.42 19.73
CA ARG A 58 23.15 -24.37 20.83
C ARG A 58 21.74 -24.95 20.87
N ILE A 59 20.77 -24.25 20.29
CA ILE A 59 19.36 -24.62 20.34
C ILE A 59 18.89 -24.93 18.91
N PRO A 60 18.08 -25.99 18.71
CA PRO A 60 17.43 -26.28 17.43
C PRO A 60 16.73 -25.04 16.88
N GLY A 61 16.88 -24.80 15.58
CA GLY A 61 16.49 -23.52 15.01
C GLY A 61 15.01 -23.17 15.19
N TRP A 62 14.14 -24.15 15.03
CA TRP A 62 12.71 -23.96 15.20
C TRP A 62 12.34 -23.56 16.64
N ILE A 63 12.99 -24.14 17.67
CA ILE A 63 12.75 -23.79 19.07
C ILE A 63 13.19 -22.35 19.35
N ALA A 64 14.40 -21.98 18.90
CA ALA A 64 14.91 -20.63 19.09
C ALA A 64 14.01 -19.58 18.40
N SER A 65 13.50 -19.90 17.20
CA SER A 65 12.55 -19.05 16.49
C SER A 65 11.21 -18.94 17.21
N LEU A 66 10.65 -20.05 17.72
CA LEU A 66 9.41 -20.01 18.50
C LEU A 66 9.54 -19.15 19.76
N LEU A 67 10.67 -19.24 20.47
CA LEU A 67 10.94 -18.41 21.66
C LEU A 67 11.08 -16.92 21.32
N ALA A 68 11.77 -16.59 20.23
CA ALA A 68 11.88 -15.18 19.82
C ALA A 68 10.57 -14.62 19.26
N LEU A 69 9.78 -15.44 18.55
CA LEU A 69 8.47 -15.03 18.06
C LEU A 69 7.48 -14.83 19.20
N THR A 70 7.48 -15.69 20.22
CA THR A 70 6.65 -15.48 21.43
C THR A 70 7.07 -14.20 22.16
N GLY A 71 8.37 -13.95 22.32
CA GLY A 71 8.87 -12.66 22.83
C GLY A 71 8.44 -11.47 21.97
N GLY A 72 8.45 -11.63 20.64
CA GLY A 72 8.00 -10.61 19.70
C GLY A 72 6.51 -10.34 19.78
N VAL A 73 5.68 -11.36 19.99
CA VAL A 73 4.23 -11.19 20.23
C VAL A 73 4.02 -10.37 21.49
N VAL A 74 4.76 -10.63 22.57
CA VAL A 74 4.70 -9.80 23.80
C VAL A 74 5.06 -8.34 23.50
N VAL A 75 6.09 -8.09 22.69
CA VAL A 75 6.45 -6.72 22.26
C VAL A 75 5.34 -6.08 21.44
N VAL A 76 4.74 -6.79 20.49
CA VAL A 76 3.62 -6.30 19.68
C VAL A 76 2.44 -5.93 20.58
N LEU A 77 2.03 -6.81 21.49
CA LEU A 77 0.95 -6.56 22.44
C LEU A 77 1.27 -5.37 23.35
N TYR A 78 2.51 -5.26 23.82
CA TYR A 78 2.95 -4.13 24.61
C TYR A 78 2.85 -2.81 23.84
N GLN A 79 3.35 -2.76 22.60
CA GLN A 79 3.23 -1.56 21.78
C GLN A 79 1.77 -1.22 21.46
N MET A 80 0.91 -2.23 21.36
CA MET A 80 -0.52 -2.00 21.20
C MET A 80 -1.16 -1.32 22.40
N THR A 81 -0.75 -1.65 23.63
CA THR A 81 -1.24 -0.93 24.81
C THR A 81 -0.82 0.55 24.85
N VAL A 82 0.29 0.88 24.18
CA VAL A 82 0.78 2.26 24.00
C VAL A 82 0.04 2.97 22.86
N TYR A 83 -0.38 2.23 21.83
CA TYR A 83 -1.13 2.74 20.70
C TYR A 83 -2.60 3.04 21.02
N LEU A 84 -3.23 2.19 21.84
CA LEU A 84 -4.63 2.30 22.24
C LEU A 84 -4.89 3.53 23.12
N ASP A 85 -6.06 4.15 22.95
CA ASP A 85 -6.50 5.33 23.71
C ASP A 85 -6.44 5.07 25.24
N ASP A 86 -5.91 6.04 25.99
CA ASP A 86 -5.80 5.97 27.45
C ASP A 86 -7.18 5.96 28.15
N ARG A 87 -8.24 6.38 27.46
CA ARG A 87 -9.63 6.26 27.93
C ARG A 87 -10.10 4.82 28.11
N LEU A 88 -9.45 3.85 27.47
CA LEU A 88 -9.73 2.42 27.64
C LEU A 88 -9.23 1.87 29.00
N GLY A 89 -8.54 2.70 29.79
CA GLY A 89 -8.10 2.37 31.14
C GLY A 89 -6.71 1.75 31.19
N ASN A 90 -6.51 0.84 32.14
CA ASN A 90 -5.20 0.26 32.44
C ASN A 90 -4.72 -0.70 31.34
N ARG A 91 -3.41 -1.01 31.29
CA ARG A 91 -2.83 -1.91 30.26
C ARG A 91 -3.52 -3.27 30.17
N ARG A 92 -3.98 -3.82 31.31
CA ARG A 92 -4.72 -5.09 31.36
C ARG A 92 -6.09 -4.96 30.68
N GLU A 93 -6.80 -3.86 30.90
CA GLU A 93 -8.11 -3.57 30.28
C GLU A 93 -7.95 -3.34 28.77
N LYS A 94 -6.94 -2.56 28.37
CA LYS A 94 -6.56 -2.38 26.95
C LYS A 94 -6.26 -3.72 26.26
N LEU A 95 -5.55 -4.63 26.94
CA LEU A 95 -5.24 -5.94 26.39
C LEU A 95 -6.48 -6.84 26.32
N SER A 96 -7.32 -6.85 27.36
CA SER A 96 -8.61 -7.58 27.34
C SER A 96 -9.47 -7.10 26.18
N TRP A 97 -9.64 -5.78 26.05
CA TRP A 97 -10.39 -5.16 24.97
C TRP A 97 -9.88 -5.59 23.59
N LEU A 98 -8.55 -5.62 23.40
CA LEU A 98 -7.94 -6.06 22.15
C LEU A 98 -8.19 -7.56 21.88
N MET A 99 -8.11 -8.41 22.91
CA MET A 99 -8.36 -9.86 22.79
C MET A 99 -9.82 -10.16 22.48
N ASP A 100 -10.75 -9.49 23.15
CA ASP A 100 -12.19 -9.62 22.89
C ASP A 100 -12.51 -9.22 21.44
N ARG A 101 -11.87 -8.15 20.97
CA ARG A 101 -12.02 -7.66 19.60
C ARG A 101 -11.46 -8.64 18.56
N PHE A 102 -10.29 -9.20 18.83
CA PHE A 102 -9.67 -10.22 17.98
C PHE A 102 -10.53 -11.50 17.92
N GLY A 103 -11.06 -11.97 19.06
CA GLY A 103 -11.96 -13.12 19.12
C GLY A 103 -13.28 -12.87 18.37
N ASN A 104 -13.88 -11.69 18.55
CA ASN A 104 -15.07 -11.28 17.82
C ASN A 104 -14.83 -11.21 16.32
N TRP A 105 -13.66 -10.77 15.88
CA TRP A 105 -13.30 -10.74 14.47
C TRP A 105 -13.18 -12.13 13.85
N ILE A 106 -12.54 -13.10 14.53
CA ILE A 106 -12.47 -14.50 14.07
C ILE A 106 -13.88 -15.07 13.86
N ASN A 107 -14.76 -14.88 14.83
CA ASN A 107 -16.13 -15.38 14.78
C ASN A 107 -16.94 -14.73 13.64
N GLN A 108 -16.70 -13.45 13.38
CA GLN A 108 -17.42 -12.70 12.34
C GLN A 108 -16.94 -13.02 10.93
N ILE A 109 -15.63 -13.22 10.72
CA ILE A 109 -15.11 -13.72 9.43
C ILE A 109 -15.65 -15.11 9.13
N ALA A 110 -15.69 -16.00 10.11
CA ALA A 110 -16.27 -17.33 9.95
C ALA A 110 -17.77 -17.27 9.56
N GLY A 111 -18.47 -16.22 10.01
CA GLY A 111 -19.86 -15.92 9.63
C GLY A 111 -20.03 -15.11 8.34
N GLY A 112 -18.96 -14.84 7.58
CA GLY A 112 -19.00 -14.05 6.36
C GLY A 112 -19.30 -12.55 6.56
N LYS A 113 -19.18 -12.06 7.81
CA LYS A 113 -19.40 -10.66 8.15
C LYS A 113 -18.11 -9.87 8.02
N GLN A 114 -18.29 -8.67 7.50
CA GLN A 114 -17.25 -7.72 7.17
C GLN A 114 -17.10 -6.71 8.32
N ILE A 115 -15.88 -6.45 8.80
CA ILE A 115 -15.65 -5.56 9.94
C ILE A 115 -14.68 -4.47 9.55
N ASP A 116 -15.05 -3.24 9.87
CA ASP A 116 -14.15 -2.10 9.86
C ASP A 116 -13.49 -1.92 11.23
N ASP A 117 -12.24 -2.38 11.37
CA ASP A 117 -11.47 -2.24 12.60
C ASP A 117 -10.01 -1.85 12.37
N LEU A 118 -9.76 -0.54 12.51
CA LEU A 118 -8.42 0.06 12.39
C LEU A 118 -7.43 -0.51 13.41
N TYR A 119 -7.84 -0.80 14.64
CA TYR A 119 -6.93 -1.29 15.68
C TYR A 119 -6.47 -2.72 15.37
N LEU A 120 -7.38 -3.53 14.85
CA LEU A 120 -7.07 -4.87 14.40
C LEU A 120 -6.17 -4.86 13.15
N PHE A 121 -6.42 -3.95 12.20
CA PHE A 121 -5.51 -3.75 11.07
C PHE A 121 -4.08 -3.44 11.55
N VAL A 122 -3.92 -2.48 12.47
CA VAL A 122 -2.62 -2.14 13.05
C VAL A 122 -2.00 -3.34 13.78
N LEU A 123 -2.81 -4.23 14.38
CA LEU A 123 -2.33 -5.45 15.03
C LEU A 123 -1.71 -6.41 14.02
N LEU A 124 -2.42 -6.67 12.93
CA LEU A 124 -1.98 -7.57 11.88
C LEU A 124 -0.74 -7.02 11.17
N VAL A 125 -0.71 -5.72 10.89
CA VAL A 125 0.46 -5.02 10.35
C VAL A 125 1.65 -5.09 11.31
N SER A 126 1.41 -4.97 12.62
CA SER A 126 2.44 -5.10 13.65
C SER A 126 3.03 -6.52 13.69
N ILE A 127 2.19 -7.54 13.61
CA ILE A 127 2.61 -8.95 13.51
C ILE A 127 3.39 -9.17 12.21
N LEU A 128 2.90 -8.66 11.07
CA LEU A 128 3.58 -8.76 9.78
C LEU A 128 4.96 -8.08 9.84
N THR A 129 5.06 -6.90 10.45
CA THR A 129 6.30 -6.17 10.66
C THR A 129 7.31 -7.00 11.47
N LEU A 130 6.86 -7.63 12.55
CA LEU A 130 7.69 -8.54 13.36
C LEU A 130 8.19 -9.72 12.51
N LEU A 131 7.31 -10.39 11.78
CA LEU A 131 7.63 -11.55 10.95
C LEU A 131 8.60 -11.21 9.82
N LEU A 132 8.42 -10.06 9.16
CA LEU A 132 9.30 -9.59 8.10
C LEU A 132 10.69 -9.25 8.64
N ALA A 133 10.77 -8.52 9.76
CA ALA A 133 12.04 -8.14 10.36
C ALA A 133 12.82 -9.35 10.88
N PHE A 134 12.17 -10.21 11.66
CA PHE A 134 12.78 -11.44 12.17
C PHE A 134 13.14 -12.39 11.02
N GLY A 135 12.19 -12.64 10.13
CA GLY A 135 12.33 -13.56 9.00
C GLY A 135 13.45 -13.16 8.06
N SER A 136 13.56 -11.88 7.69
CA SER A 136 14.62 -11.42 6.78
C SER A 136 16.01 -11.69 7.35
N VAL A 137 16.22 -11.45 8.65
CA VAL A 137 17.49 -11.75 9.31
C VAL A 137 17.70 -13.26 9.42
N TRP A 138 16.68 -14.01 9.81
CA TRP A 138 16.76 -15.48 9.88
C TRP A 138 17.15 -16.12 8.54
N PHE A 139 16.50 -15.69 7.45
CA PHE A 139 16.73 -16.19 6.10
C PHE A 139 18.13 -15.87 5.59
N VAL A 140 18.60 -14.65 5.79
CA VAL A 140 19.96 -14.24 5.38
C VAL A 140 21.04 -14.95 6.20
N PHE A 141 20.92 -14.99 7.53
CA PHE A 141 22.01 -15.40 8.39
C PHE A 141 22.03 -16.90 8.71
N ARG A 142 20.87 -17.54 8.89
CA ARG A 142 20.79 -18.95 9.27
C ARG A 142 20.38 -19.86 8.13
N ALA A 143 19.30 -19.53 7.42
CA ALA A 143 18.82 -20.36 6.31
C ALA A 143 19.67 -20.21 5.04
N ARG A 144 20.45 -19.12 4.93
CA ARG A 144 21.24 -18.75 3.74
C ARG A 144 20.40 -18.71 2.47
N TRP A 145 19.19 -18.18 2.58
CA TRP A 145 18.26 -18.02 1.47
C TRP A 145 17.90 -16.54 1.34
N ILE A 146 18.57 -15.82 0.45
CA ILE A 146 18.39 -14.37 0.33
C ILE A 146 17.04 -13.95 -0.27
N TRP A 147 16.45 -14.78 -1.14
CA TRP A 147 15.25 -14.39 -1.90
C TRP A 147 14.06 -14.03 -1.01
N PRO A 148 13.66 -14.81 0.01
CA PRO A 148 12.57 -14.41 0.91
C PRO A 148 12.83 -13.09 1.64
N ALA A 149 14.10 -12.82 2.00
CA ALA A 149 14.49 -11.59 2.70
C ALA A 149 14.45 -10.34 1.81
N LEU A 150 14.44 -10.52 0.48
CA LEU A 150 14.22 -9.43 -0.49
C LEU A 150 12.75 -9.41 -0.93
N VAL A 151 12.21 -10.54 -1.38
CA VAL A 151 10.88 -10.60 -1.99
C VAL A 151 9.79 -10.17 -1.01
N PHE A 152 9.80 -10.62 0.26
CA PHE A 152 8.70 -10.27 1.17
C PHE A 152 8.68 -8.78 1.58
N PRO A 153 9.80 -8.16 2.00
CA PRO A 153 9.82 -6.71 2.24
C PRO A 153 9.55 -5.90 0.96
N GLY A 154 10.04 -6.37 -0.20
CA GLY A 154 9.79 -5.73 -1.49
C GLY A 154 8.31 -5.79 -1.86
N LEU A 155 7.66 -6.94 -1.70
CA LEU A 155 6.23 -7.11 -1.95
C LEU A 155 5.40 -6.16 -1.07
N LEU A 156 5.73 -6.05 0.22
CA LEU A 156 5.09 -5.07 1.11
C LEU A 156 5.18 -3.64 0.53
N LEU A 157 6.38 -3.23 0.10
CA LEU A 157 6.60 -1.91 -0.49
C LEU A 157 5.79 -1.70 -1.77
N PHE A 158 5.77 -2.68 -2.68
CA PHE A 158 5.05 -2.58 -3.95
C PHE A 158 3.53 -2.55 -3.76
N ILE A 159 3.00 -3.40 -2.89
CA ILE A 159 1.58 -3.36 -2.50
C ILE A 159 1.27 -1.96 -1.98
N ASN A 160 2.06 -1.48 -1.04
CA ASN A 160 1.80 -0.20 -0.42
C ASN A 160 1.89 0.99 -1.39
N LEU A 161 2.79 0.92 -2.37
CA LEU A 161 2.86 1.90 -3.47
C LEU A 161 1.62 1.86 -4.37
N GLY A 162 1.10 0.66 -4.66
CA GLY A 162 -0.12 0.49 -5.45
C GLY A 162 -1.37 1.03 -4.74
N TYR A 163 -1.41 0.96 -3.42
CA TYR A 163 -2.57 1.36 -2.62
C TYR A 163 -2.51 2.80 -2.09
N SER A 164 -1.34 3.44 -2.00
CA SER A 164 -1.24 4.80 -1.44
C SER A 164 -0.39 5.71 -2.31
N LEU A 165 -1.05 6.72 -2.89
CA LEU A 165 -0.42 7.80 -3.66
C LEU A 165 0.53 8.68 -2.82
N ARG A 166 0.48 8.57 -1.49
CA ARG A 166 1.38 9.29 -0.57
C ARG A 166 2.76 8.65 -0.47
N VAL A 167 2.90 7.39 -0.87
CA VAL A 167 4.18 6.68 -0.85
C VAL A 167 5.03 7.20 -2.01
N PRO A 168 6.18 7.85 -1.74
CA PRO A 168 6.99 8.37 -2.83
C PRO A 168 7.64 7.22 -3.60
N THR A 169 7.57 7.27 -4.93
CA THR A 169 8.21 6.31 -5.84
C THR A 169 9.72 6.19 -5.60
N GLY A 170 10.36 7.24 -5.06
CA GLY A 170 11.76 7.23 -4.63
C GLY A 170 12.10 6.18 -3.56
N LEU A 171 11.12 5.69 -2.78
CA LEU A 171 11.35 4.57 -1.85
C LEU A 171 11.63 3.26 -2.58
N VAL A 172 11.07 3.05 -3.78
CA VAL A 172 11.40 1.87 -4.61
C VAL A 172 12.84 1.94 -5.06
N VAL A 173 13.31 3.11 -5.50
CA VAL A 173 14.70 3.34 -5.89
C VAL A 173 15.63 3.05 -4.71
N LEU A 174 15.33 3.61 -3.54
CA LEU A 174 16.11 3.41 -2.32
C LEU A 174 16.10 1.94 -1.88
N TYR A 175 14.97 1.27 -1.98
CA TYR A 175 14.82 -0.15 -1.67
C TYR A 175 15.67 -1.01 -2.60
N LEU A 176 15.55 -0.82 -3.92
CA LEU A 176 16.31 -1.54 -4.94
C LEU A 176 17.81 -1.31 -4.79
N PHE A 177 18.23 -0.09 -4.46
CA PHE A 177 19.62 0.22 -4.14
C PHE A 177 20.17 -0.68 -3.02
N PHE A 178 19.51 -0.73 -1.86
CA PHE A 178 19.94 -1.58 -0.75
C PHE A 178 19.77 -3.07 -1.04
N ALA A 179 18.75 -3.46 -1.80
CA ALA A 179 18.52 -4.86 -2.19
C ALA A 179 19.65 -5.39 -3.10
N ILE A 180 20.10 -4.60 -4.08
CA ILE A 180 21.23 -4.96 -4.95
C ILE A 180 22.51 -5.08 -4.14
N LEU A 181 22.80 -4.11 -3.27
CA LEU A 181 23.96 -4.17 -2.38
C LEU A 181 23.92 -5.40 -1.46
N LEU A 182 22.77 -5.71 -0.87
CA LEU A 182 22.59 -6.89 -0.03
C LEU A 182 22.80 -8.18 -0.82
N LEU A 183 22.26 -8.26 -2.04
CA LEU A 183 22.41 -9.40 -2.93
C LEU A 183 23.87 -9.67 -3.26
N VAL A 184 24.61 -8.65 -3.71
CA VAL A 184 26.03 -8.79 -4.03
C VAL A 184 26.83 -9.14 -2.77
N ARG A 185 26.55 -8.51 -1.63
CA ARG A 185 27.23 -8.81 -0.37
C ARG A 185 27.06 -10.27 0.02
N PHE A 186 25.83 -10.75 -0.04
CA PHE A 186 25.48 -12.11 0.32
C PHE A 186 26.18 -13.13 -0.57
N ARG A 187 26.13 -12.95 -1.89
CA ARG A 187 26.84 -13.80 -2.86
C ARG A 187 28.35 -13.81 -2.62
N MET A 188 28.91 -12.66 -2.29
CA MET A 188 30.33 -12.56 -1.99
C MET A 188 30.71 -13.35 -0.73
N LEU A 189 29.89 -13.29 0.31
CA LEU A 189 30.10 -14.07 1.54
C LEU A 189 30.02 -15.58 1.31
N GLU A 190 29.09 -16.03 0.48
CA GLU A 190 29.01 -17.44 0.05
C GLU A 190 30.32 -17.85 -0.63
N ARG A 191 30.81 -17.00 -1.55
CA ARG A 191 32.04 -17.25 -2.30
C ARG A 191 33.28 -17.25 -1.42
N GLU A 192 33.43 -16.27 -0.52
CA GLU A 192 34.51 -16.24 0.48
C GLU A 192 34.48 -17.47 1.39
N THR A 193 33.29 -17.95 1.77
CA THR A 193 33.14 -19.16 2.60
C THR A 193 33.61 -20.39 1.83
N ASN A 194 33.28 -20.48 0.54
CA ASN A 194 33.70 -21.58 -0.32
C ASN A 194 35.21 -21.56 -0.58
N TRP A 195 35.81 -20.41 -0.86
CA TRP A 195 37.26 -20.27 -1.00
C TRP A 195 38.01 -20.63 0.28
N ARG A 196 37.51 -20.21 1.46
CA ARG A 196 38.06 -20.64 2.75
C ARG A 196 38.00 -22.16 2.95
N ARG A 197 36.91 -22.81 2.51
CA ARG A 197 36.80 -24.27 2.56
C ARG A 197 37.78 -24.96 1.62
N GLN A 198 38.05 -24.35 0.47
CA GLN A 198 38.98 -24.86 -0.56
C GLN A 198 40.45 -24.46 -0.29
N ARG A 199 40.74 -23.71 0.78
CA ARG A 199 42.07 -23.15 1.09
C ARG A 199 42.66 -22.33 -0.05
N ILE A 200 41.81 -21.65 -0.81
CA ILE A 200 42.23 -20.71 -1.84
C ILE A 200 42.44 -19.36 -1.15
N ASP A 201 43.66 -18.83 -1.23
CA ASP A 201 43.96 -17.49 -0.73
C ASP A 201 43.28 -16.44 -1.60
N TYR A 202 42.68 -15.45 -0.96
CA TYR A 202 42.03 -14.33 -1.61
C TYR A 202 42.42 -13.01 -0.92
N PRO A 203 42.54 -11.90 -1.66
CA PRO A 203 42.89 -10.61 -1.08
C PRO A 203 41.81 -10.15 -0.08
N SER A 204 42.21 -9.64 1.08
CA SER A 204 41.27 -9.08 2.08
C SER A 204 40.50 -7.86 1.54
N SER A 205 41.03 -7.17 0.54
CA SER A 205 40.41 -6.02 -0.11
C SER A 205 39.28 -6.38 -1.08
N ILE A 206 39.09 -7.66 -1.42
CA ILE A 206 38.10 -8.08 -2.42
C ILE A 206 36.67 -7.73 -2.01
N GLY A 207 36.36 -7.80 -0.71
CA GLY A 207 35.05 -7.43 -0.18
C GLY A 207 34.75 -5.93 -0.31
N TRP A 208 35.77 -5.08 -0.15
CA TRP A 208 35.66 -3.63 -0.31
C TRP A 208 35.45 -3.25 -1.78
N HIS A 209 36.26 -3.79 -2.69
CA HIS A 209 36.10 -3.55 -4.13
C HIS A 209 34.75 -4.07 -4.65
N ALA A 210 34.30 -5.23 -4.18
CA ALA A 210 32.98 -5.76 -4.53
C ALA A 210 31.84 -4.85 -4.07
N MET A 211 31.96 -4.20 -2.91
CA MET A 211 30.98 -3.21 -2.42
C MET A 211 30.92 -1.96 -3.31
N TRP A 212 32.07 -1.43 -3.75
CA TRP A 212 32.10 -0.33 -4.70
C TRP A 212 31.52 -0.73 -6.06
N ALA A 213 31.91 -1.89 -6.58
CA ALA A 213 31.35 -2.42 -7.82
C ALA A 213 29.83 -2.60 -7.73
N ALA A 214 29.32 -3.11 -6.60
CA ALA A 214 27.88 -3.24 -6.35
C ALA A 214 27.18 -1.87 -6.30
N THR A 215 27.83 -0.86 -5.70
CA THR A 215 27.31 0.51 -5.62
C THR A 215 27.21 1.13 -7.00
N TYR A 216 28.27 1.04 -7.82
CA TYR A 216 28.24 1.54 -9.20
C TYR A 216 27.23 0.78 -10.06
N LEU A 217 27.14 -0.55 -9.92
CA LEU A 217 26.13 -1.35 -10.60
C LEU A 217 24.72 -0.94 -10.20
N ALA A 218 24.46 -0.75 -8.90
CA ALA A 218 23.16 -0.30 -8.41
C ALA A 218 22.82 1.10 -8.97
N MET A 219 23.75 2.05 -8.90
CA MET A 219 23.55 3.38 -9.48
C MET A 219 23.28 3.31 -10.98
N PHE A 220 24.03 2.50 -11.72
CA PHE A 220 23.82 2.29 -13.16
C PHE A 220 22.43 1.73 -13.45
N VAL A 221 22.05 0.62 -12.81
CA VAL A 221 20.73 -0.02 -13.00
C VAL A 221 19.60 0.95 -12.67
N LEU A 222 19.72 1.72 -11.58
CA LEU A 222 18.69 2.68 -11.17
C LEU A 222 18.62 3.89 -12.11
N MET A 223 19.76 4.40 -12.58
CA MET A 223 19.81 5.50 -13.54
C MET A 223 19.15 5.11 -14.85
N PHE A 224 19.49 3.94 -15.42
CA PHE A 224 18.90 3.46 -16.66
C PHE A 224 17.43 3.06 -16.49
N GLY A 225 17.07 2.48 -15.34
CA GLY A 225 15.67 2.14 -15.03
C GLY A 225 14.76 3.36 -14.90
N TRP A 226 15.30 4.53 -14.57
CA TRP A 226 14.54 5.78 -14.49
C TRP A 226 14.46 6.54 -15.82
N ILE A 227 15.49 6.40 -16.67
CA ILE A 227 15.57 7.06 -17.98
C ILE A 227 14.69 6.35 -19.03
N PHE A 228 14.40 5.05 -18.86
CA PHE A 228 13.42 4.35 -19.66
C PHE A 228 12.02 4.50 -19.04
N PRO A 229 11.19 5.47 -19.48
CA PRO A 229 9.76 5.40 -19.17
C PRO A 229 9.26 4.05 -19.70
N ALA A 230 8.46 3.36 -18.90
CA ALA A 230 7.80 2.11 -19.29
C ALA A 230 6.71 2.36 -20.36
N SER A 231 7.03 3.12 -21.41
CA SER A 231 6.17 3.48 -22.53
C SER A 231 6.24 2.49 -23.69
N VAL A 232 6.76 1.28 -23.44
CA VAL A 232 6.62 0.17 -24.40
C VAL A 232 5.28 -0.53 -24.10
N GLN A 233 4.19 0.23 -24.25
CA GLN A 233 2.83 -0.31 -24.35
C GLN A 233 2.67 -0.90 -25.75
N SER A 234 3.24 -2.07 -26.00
CA SER A 234 2.80 -2.88 -27.13
C SER A 234 1.48 -3.55 -26.74
N GLY A 235 0.44 -3.48 -27.58
CA GLY A 235 -0.90 -4.00 -27.28
C GLY A 235 -0.92 -5.48 -26.84
N GLN A 236 0.04 -6.29 -27.30
CA GLN A 236 0.18 -7.70 -26.90
C GLN A 236 0.69 -7.89 -25.46
N LEU A 237 1.47 -6.95 -24.92
CA LEU A 237 1.89 -6.99 -23.51
C LEU A 237 0.73 -6.61 -22.57
N HIS A 238 -0.25 -5.84 -23.04
CA HIS A 238 -1.40 -5.39 -22.25
C HIS A 238 -2.40 -6.52 -21.95
N ASP A 239 -2.72 -7.35 -22.94
CA ASP A 239 -3.61 -8.52 -22.76
C ASP A 239 -2.98 -9.56 -21.82
N THR A 240 -1.65 -9.72 -21.91
CA THR A 240 -0.86 -10.58 -21.01
C THR A 240 -0.79 -9.97 -19.60
N TRP A 241 -0.79 -8.64 -19.47
CA TRP A 241 -0.82 -7.93 -18.19
C TRP A 241 -2.20 -8.00 -17.50
N LEU A 242 -3.29 -8.04 -18.26
CA LEU A 242 -4.65 -8.18 -17.73
C LEU A 242 -4.92 -9.57 -17.14
N SER A 243 -4.36 -10.64 -17.74
CA SER A 243 -4.48 -12.01 -17.20
C SER A 243 -3.70 -12.20 -15.89
N VAL A 244 -2.58 -11.49 -15.72
CA VAL A 244 -1.78 -11.48 -14.46
C VAL A 244 -2.46 -10.65 -13.36
N ASN A 245 -3.19 -9.59 -13.70
CA ASN A 245 -3.88 -8.75 -12.72
C ASN A 245 -5.22 -9.32 -12.22
N GLY A 246 -5.85 -10.25 -12.94
CA GLY A 246 -7.13 -10.85 -12.52
C GLY A 246 -7.10 -11.44 -11.09
N PRO A 247 -6.12 -12.29 -10.75
CA PRO A 247 -5.95 -12.81 -9.39
C PRO A 247 -5.65 -11.72 -8.35
N TRP A 248 -4.87 -10.71 -8.72
CA TRP A 248 -4.52 -9.60 -7.82
C TRP A 248 -5.74 -8.76 -7.45
N ARG A 249 -6.62 -8.48 -8.40
CA ARG A 249 -7.90 -7.77 -8.14
C ARG A 249 -8.80 -8.54 -7.18
N ALA A 250 -8.82 -9.88 -7.27
CA ALA A 250 -9.60 -10.70 -6.33
C ALA A 250 -9.03 -10.67 -4.91
N VAL A 251 -7.70 -10.66 -4.77
CA VAL A 251 -7.03 -10.45 -3.47
C VAL A 251 -7.29 -9.06 -2.93
N GLU A 252 -7.21 -8.05 -3.79
CA GLU A 252 -7.52 -6.67 -3.45
C GLU A 252 -8.97 -6.49 -3.00
N GLN A 253 -9.94 -7.06 -3.72
CA GLN A 253 -11.35 -7.02 -3.33
C GLN A 253 -11.61 -7.75 -2.00
N ARG A 254 -10.96 -8.89 -1.74
CA ARG A 254 -11.06 -9.60 -0.45
C ARG A 254 -10.38 -8.85 0.68
N PHE A 255 -9.26 -8.19 0.42
CA PHE A 255 -8.57 -7.37 1.40
C PHE A 255 -9.39 -6.11 1.72
N ASN A 256 -9.92 -5.45 0.69
CA ASN A 256 -10.81 -4.30 0.81
C ASN A 256 -12.09 -4.68 1.52
N SER A 257 -12.61 -5.90 1.31
CA SER A 257 -13.75 -6.36 2.08
C SER A 257 -13.39 -6.46 3.56
N TRP A 258 -12.31 -7.14 3.93
CA TRP A 258 -11.93 -7.25 5.35
C TRP A 258 -11.59 -5.91 6.05
N PHE A 259 -11.33 -4.82 5.32
CA PHE A 259 -10.90 -3.55 5.89
C PHE A 259 -11.45 -2.29 5.18
N THR A 260 -12.77 -2.06 5.28
CA THR A 260 -13.51 -0.95 4.63
C THR A 260 -13.44 0.43 5.31
N GLY A 261 -12.51 0.67 6.25
CA GLY A 261 -12.35 2.01 6.85
C GLY A 261 -10.92 2.52 6.91
N ILE A 262 -9.97 1.87 6.23
CA ILE A 262 -8.58 2.36 6.22
C ILE A 262 -8.39 3.43 5.15
N ARG A 263 -7.42 4.35 5.25
CA ARG A 263 -7.13 5.33 4.18
C ARG A 263 -6.42 4.64 3.00
N GLY A 264 -6.96 4.76 1.78
CA GLY A 264 -6.38 4.18 0.55
C GLY A 264 -6.66 5.07 -0.65
N PRO A 265 -6.48 4.58 -1.88
CA PRO A 265 -5.99 5.38 -3.01
C PRO A 265 -7.04 6.38 -3.51
N GLY A 266 -7.15 7.52 -2.82
CA GLY A 266 -8.15 8.54 -3.11
C GLY A 266 -8.34 9.66 -2.10
N GLY A 267 -7.65 9.66 -0.95
CA GLY A 267 -7.75 10.77 0.02
C GLY A 267 -9.03 10.79 0.87
N GLY A 268 -9.95 9.84 0.66
CA GLY A 268 -11.01 9.43 1.57
C GLY A 268 -10.87 7.92 1.83
N GLY A 269 -11.30 7.43 3.00
CA GLY A 269 -11.13 6.03 3.42
C GLY A 269 -11.54 5.01 2.35
N ILE A 270 -10.75 3.95 2.17
CA ILE A 270 -11.04 2.69 1.48
C ILE A 270 -12.44 2.25 1.89
N GLY A 271 -13.42 2.31 0.99
CA GLY A 271 -14.71 1.63 1.16
C GLY A 271 -15.76 2.32 2.04
N GLY A 272 -15.51 3.54 2.52
CA GLY A 272 -16.53 4.34 3.20
C GLY A 272 -17.39 5.16 2.21
N TYR A 273 -18.58 5.59 2.61
CA TYR A 273 -19.46 6.51 1.85
C TYR A 273 -18.72 7.72 1.24
N ALA A 274 -17.65 8.20 1.88
CA ALA A 274 -16.84 9.34 1.44
C ALA A 274 -15.75 9.02 0.38
N ALA A 275 -15.64 7.76 -0.07
CA ALA A 275 -14.59 7.30 -0.99
C ALA A 275 -14.95 7.42 -2.48
N PHE A 276 -16.26 7.47 -2.78
CA PHE A 276 -16.84 7.37 -4.12
C PHE A 276 -16.34 6.14 -4.93
N SER A 277 -16.30 4.96 -4.28
CA SER A 277 -16.00 3.66 -4.92
C SER A 277 -17.22 3.06 -5.64
N ASP A 278 -17.05 2.01 -6.45
CA ASP A 278 -18.13 1.34 -7.20
C ASP A 278 -19.22 0.72 -6.30
N SER A 279 -18.90 0.47 -5.05
CA SER A 279 -19.84 0.10 -4.00
C SER A 279 -19.43 0.71 -2.67
N PHE A 280 -20.39 0.92 -1.77
CA PHE A 280 -20.14 1.30 -0.39
C PHE A 280 -21.18 0.65 0.52
N ASP A 281 -20.79 0.35 1.76
CA ASP A 281 -21.71 -0.11 2.79
C ASP A 281 -22.28 1.08 3.57
N LEU A 282 -23.55 1.02 3.96
CA LEU A 282 -24.20 2.04 4.77
C LEU A 282 -23.69 1.95 6.21
N GLY A 283 -23.14 3.04 6.71
CA GLY A 283 -22.54 3.12 8.05
C GLY A 283 -21.01 3.03 8.01
N GLY A 284 -20.41 3.05 9.20
CA GLY A 284 -18.96 3.14 9.37
C GLY A 284 -18.50 4.52 9.87
N PRO A 285 -17.30 4.60 10.46
CA PRO A 285 -16.73 5.83 10.96
C PRO A 285 -16.45 6.82 9.81
N LEU A 286 -17.23 7.90 9.75
CA LEU A 286 -16.92 9.01 8.86
C LEU A 286 -15.72 9.78 9.41
N ARG A 287 -14.59 9.72 8.69
CA ARG A 287 -13.46 10.63 8.91
C ARG A 287 -13.47 11.70 7.83
N LEU A 288 -14.29 12.72 8.06
CA LEU A 288 -14.35 13.93 7.24
C LEU A 288 -13.15 14.82 7.52
N SER A 289 -12.66 15.53 6.50
CA SER A 289 -11.66 16.58 6.64
C SER A 289 -12.31 17.89 6.27
N ASP A 290 -12.05 18.95 7.05
CA ASP A 290 -12.50 20.31 6.73
C ASP A 290 -11.64 20.99 5.65
N ALA A 291 -10.82 20.21 4.95
CA ALA A 291 -9.98 20.75 3.91
C ALA A 291 -10.81 21.10 2.67
N PRO A 292 -10.68 22.34 2.14
CA PRO A 292 -11.40 22.74 0.93
C PRO A 292 -10.91 21.92 -0.27
N VAL A 293 -11.86 21.35 -1.03
CA VAL A 293 -11.59 20.55 -2.24
C VAL A 293 -12.00 21.32 -3.50
N VAL A 294 -13.21 21.85 -3.50
CA VAL A 294 -13.78 22.66 -4.58
C VAL A 294 -14.50 23.86 -3.98
N LEU A 295 -14.31 25.02 -4.59
CA LEU A 295 -15.10 26.22 -4.34
C LEU A 295 -16.02 26.44 -5.54
N VAL A 296 -17.33 26.41 -5.32
CA VAL A 296 -18.32 26.73 -6.35
C VAL A 296 -18.94 28.07 -6.02
N THR A 297 -19.00 28.94 -7.01
CA THR A 297 -19.57 30.29 -6.90
C THR A 297 -20.62 30.48 -8.00
N GLY A 298 -21.82 30.91 -7.62
CA GLY A 298 -22.95 31.17 -8.52
C GLY A 298 -24.24 31.45 -7.74
N GLU A 299 -25.19 32.15 -8.37
CA GLU A 299 -26.51 32.48 -7.82
C GLU A 299 -27.60 31.63 -8.52
N PRO A 300 -28.74 31.33 -7.86
CA PRO A 300 -29.13 31.66 -6.49
C PRO A 300 -28.79 30.57 -5.45
N THR A 301 -28.41 29.36 -5.87
CA THR A 301 -28.12 28.22 -4.99
C THR A 301 -26.93 27.41 -5.51
N ALA A 302 -26.05 26.97 -4.62
CA ALA A 302 -24.93 26.12 -5.01
C ALA A 302 -25.44 24.80 -5.63
N PRO A 303 -24.87 24.33 -6.74
CA PRO A 303 -25.35 23.14 -7.43
C PRO A 303 -24.95 21.89 -6.65
N TYR A 304 -25.77 20.85 -6.74
CA TYR A 304 -25.41 19.52 -6.26
C TYR A 304 -24.43 18.88 -7.27
N LEU A 305 -23.17 18.75 -6.86
CA LEU A 305 -22.15 18.09 -7.68
C LEU A 305 -22.30 16.58 -7.54
N ALA A 306 -22.78 15.92 -8.59
CA ALA A 306 -22.95 14.48 -8.60
C ALA A 306 -21.58 13.81 -8.77
N ALA A 307 -21.19 12.99 -7.79
CA ALA A 307 -19.92 12.29 -7.81
C ALA A 307 -20.03 10.85 -8.31
N HIS A 308 -21.05 10.13 -7.84
CA HIS A 308 -21.30 8.74 -8.21
C HIS A 308 -22.79 8.44 -8.12
N ARG A 309 -23.29 7.61 -9.03
CA ARG A 309 -24.63 7.01 -8.95
C ARG A 309 -24.51 5.59 -8.45
N TYR A 310 -25.42 5.21 -7.56
CA TYR A 310 -25.58 3.84 -7.10
C TYR A 310 -27.04 3.44 -7.29
N ALA A 311 -27.28 2.26 -7.83
CA ALA A 311 -28.64 1.84 -8.22
C ALA A 311 -29.08 0.54 -7.55
N THR A 312 -28.14 -0.34 -7.19
CA THR A 312 -28.47 -1.64 -6.61
C THR A 312 -28.28 -1.61 -5.10
N TYR A 313 -29.37 -1.77 -4.35
CA TYR A 313 -29.31 -1.92 -2.90
C TYR A 313 -29.03 -3.38 -2.54
N THR A 314 -27.93 -3.63 -1.82
CA THR A 314 -27.46 -4.99 -1.49
C THR A 314 -27.99 -5.51 -0.15
N GLY A 315 -28.88 -4.76 0.52
CA GLY A 315 -29.37 -5.07 1.87
C GLY A 315 -28.51 -4.49 3.00
N ARG A 316 -27.28 -4.04 2.68
CA ARG A 316 -26.32 -3.44 3.63
C ARG A 316 -25.64 -2.18 3.09
N GLY A 317 -25.73 -1.94 1.79
CA GLY A 317 -24.99 -0.93 1.07
C GLY A 317 -25.58 -0.69 -0.31
N TRP A 318 -24.90 0.15 -1.08
CA TRP A 318 -25.28 0.45 -2.45
C TRP A 318 -24.15 0.11 -3.41
N GLU A 319 -24.54 -0.38 -4.58
CA GLU A 319 -23.65 -0.75 -5.67
C GLU A 319 -24.05 0.00 -6.95
N SER A 320 -23.05 0.40 -7.72
CA SER A 320 -23.19 1.07 -9.01
C SER A 320 -23.70 0.09 -10.08
N ASP A 321 -24.69 0.53 -10.86
CA ASP A 321 -25.15 -0.16 -12.08
C ASP A 321 -24.40 0.29 -13.34
N VAL A 322 -23.47 1.25 -13.19
CA VAL A 322 -22.63 1.72 -14.28
C VAL A 322 -21.67 0.61 -14.67
N SER A 323 -22.06 -0.15 -15.68
CA SER A 323 -21.26 -1.22 -16.28
C SER A 323 -19.96 -0.65 -16.80
N GLN A 324 -18.83 -1.34 -16.61
CA GLN A 324 -17.59 -1.05 -17.33
C GLN A 324 -17.93 -0.93 -18.82
N THR A 325 -17.79 0.27 -19.37
CA THR A 325 -18.06 0.48 -20.80
C THR A 325 -16.89 -0.09 -21.56
N THR A 326 -17.18 -1.05 -22.42
CA THR A 326 -16.22 -1.57 -23.38
C THR A 326 -16.17 -0.59 -24.54
N ASP A 327 -14.99 -0.06 -24.87
CA ASP A 327 -14.86 0.77 -26.06
C ASP A 327 -15.06 -0.05 -27.35
N ALA A 328 -15.17 0.63 -28.51
CA ALA A 328 -15.33 -0.02 -29.82
C ALA A 328 -14.18 -0.98 -30.21
N SER A 329 -13.10 -1.03 -29.42
CA SER A 329 -11.95 -1.92 -29.56
C SER A 329 -11.93 -3.08 -28.55
N GLY A 330 -12.96 -3.24 -27.71
CA GLY A 330 -13.02 -4.35 -26.75
C GLY A 330 -12.30 -4.09 -25.43
N GLN A 331 -11.83 -2.86 -25.15
CA GLN A 331 -11.16 -2.53 -23.88
C GLN A 331 -12.15 -2.31 -22.75
N LEU A 332 -11.95 -2.98 -21.61
CA LEU A 332 -12.62 -2.65 -20.36
C LEU A 332 -11.95 -1.42 -19.74
N ARG A 333 -12.63 -0.26 -19.73
CA ARG A 333 -12.18 0.91 -18.96
C ARG A 333 -12.61 0.77 -17.50
N PRO A 334 -11.70 0.71 -16.52
CA PRO A 334 -12.06 0.90 -15.12
C PRO A 334 -12.03 2.41 -14.87
N LEU A 335 -13.03 3.14 -15.34
CA LEU A 335 -13.37 4.50 -14.91
C LEU A 335 -14.82 4.76 -15.33
N GLN A 336 -15.54 5.53 -14.52
CA GLN A 336 -16.84 6.10 -14.85
C GLN A 336 -16.80 6.68 -16.28
N PRO A 337 -17.90 6.60 -17.06
CA PRO A 337 -17.92 7.14 -18.40
C PRO A 337 -17.50 8.61 -18.35
N GLN A 338 -16.37 8.89 -18.99
CA GLN A 338 -15.79 10.23 -19.09
C GLN A 338 -16.03 10.74 -20.49
N ILE A 339 -16.64 11.91 -20.56
CA ILE A 339 -16.78 12.66 -21.80
C ILE A 339 -15.66 13.70 -21.79
N GLU A 340 -14.73 13.56 -22.73
CA GLU A 340 -13.77 14.63 -23.01
C GLU A 340 -14.49 15.70 -23.82
N MET A 341 -14.55 16.91 -23.27
CA MET A 341 -15.21 18.04 -23.89
C MET A 341 -14.21 19.11 -24.25
N ARG A 342 -14.41 19.76 -25.40
CA ARG A 342 -13.69 20.97 -25.77
C ARG A 342 -14.32 22.19 -25.12
N ALA A 343 -13.54 23.25 -24.98
CA ALA A 343 -14.05 24.54 -24.52
C ALA A 343 -15.20 25.02 -25.43
N GLY A 344 -16.35 25.33 -24.84
CA GLY A 344 -17.56 25.78 -25.52
C GLY A 344 -18.37 24.69 -26.22
N GLU A 345 -17.96 23.42 -26.13
CA GLU A 345 -18.74 22.30 -26.66
C GLU A 345 -19.99 22.07 -25.80
N ALA A 346 -21.16 21.97 -26.44
CA ALA A 346 -22.43 21.75 -25.75
C ALA A 346 -22.77 20.25 -25.74
N VAL A 347 -23.11 19.71 -24.57
CA VAL A 347 -23.69 18.36 -24.46
C VAL A 347 -25.14 18.41 -24.91
N ASP A 348 -25.58 17.41 -25.68
CA ASP A 348 -26.99 17.23 -25.96
C ASP A 348 -27.69 16.75 -24.67
N VAL A 349 -28.42 17.66 -24.05
CA VAL A 349 -29.16 17.42 -22.81
C VAL A 349 -30.64 17.08 -23.06
N GLY A 350 -31.05 16.98 -24.33
CA GLY A 350 -32.41 16.71 -24.77
C GLY A 350 -33.36 17.92 -24.66
N ASP A 351 -34.26 18.04 -25.64
CA ASP A 351 -35.23 19.15 -25.76
C ASP A 351 -36.14 19.33 -24.53
N GLN A 352 -36.43 18.25 -23.80
CA GLN A 352 -37.24 18.34 -22.58
C GLN A 352 -36.50 19.05 -21.44
N ALA A 353 -35.19 18.79 -21.26
CA ALA A 353 -34.43 19.44 -20.21
C ALA A 353 -34.31 20.95 -20.49
N LEU A 354 -34.10 21.33 -21.75
CA LEU A 354 -34.01 22.73 -22.18
C LEU A 354 -35.33 23.50 -22.00
N LYS A 355 -36.47 22.82 -22.02
CA LYS A 355 -37.81 23.44 -21.83
C LYS A 355 -38.27 23.48 -20.38
N THR A 356 -37.76 22.59 -19.53
CA THR A 356 -38.24 22.41 -18.15
C THR A 356 -37.28 22.93 -17.10
N ARG A 357 -36.03 23.25 -17.46
CA ARG A 357 -34.99 23.71 -16.54
C ARG A 357 -34.46 25.08 -16.96
N GLU A 358 -34.09 25.88 -15.96
CA GLU A 358 -33.41 27.16 -16.16
C GLU A 358 -31.90 26.94 -16.35
N LYS A 359 -31.27 27.77 -17.18
CA LYS A 359 -29.81 27.76 -17.36
C LYS A 359 -29.19 28.56 -16.22
N THR A 360 -28.20 27.96 -15.55
CA THR A 360 -27.47 28.64 -14.48
C THR A 360 -25.98 28.46 -14.70
N GLU A 361 -25.24 29.55 -14.53
CA GLU A 361 -23.79 29.58 -14.68
C GLU A 361 -23.11 29.48 -13.31
N TYR A 362 -22.08 28.64 -13.23
CA TYR A 362 -21.31 28.42 -12.02
C TYR A 362 -19.83 28.51 -12.32
N THR A 363 -19.09 29.25 -11.49
CA THR A 363 -17.63 29.26 -11.51
C THR A 363 -17.11 28.24 -10.50
N ILE A 364 -16.38 27.23 -11.01
CA ILE A 364 -15.80 26.15 -10.21
C ILE A 364 -14.29 26.38 -10.10
N ARG A 365 -13.79 26.53 -8.87
CA ARG A 365 -12.36 26.60 -8.55
C ARG A 365 -11.96 25.35 -7.78
N VAL A 366 -11.07 24.55 -8.39
CA VAL A 366 -10.56 23.31 -7.80
C VAL A 366 -9.32 23.63 -6.96
N GLU A 367 -9.40 23.48 -5.64
CA GLU A 367 -8.29 23.73 -4.72
C GLU A 367 -7.41 22.48 -4.55
N ARG A 368 -8.01 21.28 -4.69
CA ARG A 368 -7.30 20.00 -4.62
C ARG A 368 -7.67 19.09 -5.80
N PRO A 369 -6.89 19.13 -6.90
CA PRO A 369 -7.21 18.34 -8.08
C PRO A 369 -7.03 16.84 -7.82
N ARG A 370 -8.03 16.03 -8.20
CA ARG A 370 -7.96 14.57 -8.25
C ARG A 370 -7.84 14.14 -9.71
N GLY A 371 -6.66 14.35 -10.30
CA GLY A 371 -6.47 14.24 -11.75
C GLY A 371 -7.17 15.38 -12.50
N ALA A 372 -7.58 15.13 -13.76
CA ALA A 372 -8.31 16.09 -14.61
C ALA A 372 -9.84 15.98 -14.46
N LEU A 373 -10.32 15.50 -13.31
CA LEU A 373 -11.74 15.19 -13.09
C LEU A 373 -12.46 16.37 -12.45
N VAL A 374 -13.57 16.79 -13.07
CA VAL A 374 -14.49 17.77 -12.51
C VAL A 374 -15.84 17.10 -12.34
N PHE A 375 -16.39 17.15 -11.12
CA PHE A 375 -17.76 16.70 -10.87
C PHE A 375 -18.73 17.79 -11.31
N ALA A 376 -19.75 17.37 -12.04
CA ALA A 376 -20.75 18.26 -12.59
C ALA A 376 -22.14 17.93 -12.01
N PRO A 377 -23.10 18.86 -12.12
CA PRO A 377 -24.50 18.54 -11.91
C PRO A 377 -24.95 17.43 -12.88
N GLU A 378 -26.03 16.72 -12.55
CA GLU A 378 -26.61 15.70 -13.43
C GLU A 378 -27.00 16.21 -14.83
N THR A 379 -27.08 17.53 -15.00
CA THR A 379 -27.48 18.18 -16.24
C THR A 379 -26.43 19.24 -16.54
N PHE A 380 -25.41 18.86 -17.31
CA PHE A 380 -24.30 19.72 -17.69
C PHE A 380 -24.47 20.15 -19.16
N LEU A 381 -24.31 21.45 -19.43
CA LEU A 381 -24.49 22.00 -20.78
C LEU A 381 -23.15 22.22 -21.48
N SER A 382 -22.27 23.06 -20.92
CA SER A 382 -20.98 23.41 -21.54
C SER A 382 -19.99 23.94 -20.49
N SER A 383 -18.70 23.98 -20.84
CA SER A 383 -17.66 24.67 -20.04
C SER A 383 -16.77 25.53 -20.93
N ASP A 384 -16.29 26.64 -20.39
CA ASP A 384 -15.33 27.54 -21.04
C ASP A 384 -13.93 26.93 -21.19
N ARG A 385 -13.68 25.77 -20.58
CA ARG A 385 -12.42 25.02 -20.68
C ARG A 385 -12.69 23.60 -21.12
N GLY A 386 -11.69 23.00 -21.75
CA GLY A 386 -11.72 21.57 -22.02
C GLY A 386 -11.69 20.80 -20.69
N VAL A 387 -12.65 19.91 -20.50
CA VAL A 387 -12.83 19.16 -19.24
C VAL A 387 -13.15 17.71 -19.54
N ASN A 388 -12.65 16.82 -18.67
CA ASN A 388 -13.09 15.43 -18.64
C ASN A 388 -14.23 15.33 -17.63
N LEU A 389 -15.45 15.22 -18.15
CA LEU A 389 -16.65 15.19 -17.35
C LEU A 389 -17.02 13.76 -17.02
N VAL A 390 -17.18 13.47 -15.73
CA VAL A 390 -17.75 12.21 -15.26
C VAL A 390 -19.26 12.29 -15.40
N VAL A 391 -19.85 11.45 -16.24
CA VAL A 391 -21.31 11.33 -16.35
C VAL A 391 -21.83 10.16 -15.52
N PRO A 392 -22.88 10.34 -14.69
CA PRO A 392 -23.51 9.25 -13.95
C PRO A 392 -24.45 8.36 -14.79
N TRP A 393 -24.46 8.49 -16.12
CA TRP A 393 -25.30 7.71 -17.03
C TRP A 393 -24.50 7.04 -18.15
N LYS A 394 -25.09 6.03 -18.80
CA LYS A 394 -24.50 5.40 -19.99
C LYS A 394 -24.55 6.35 -21.16
N ILE A 395 -23.41 6.54 -21.81
CA ILE A 395 -23.34 7.15 -23.14
C ILE A 395 -23.84 6.08 -24.11
N VAL A 396 -24.93 6.36 -24.82
CA VAL A 396 -25.47 5.48 -25.88
C VAL A 396 -24.81 5.82 -27.20
#